data_AF-A0A2U8WF10-F1
#
_entry.id   AF-A0A2U8WF10-F1
#
_cell.length_a   1.000
_cell.length_b   1.000
_cell.length_c   1.000
_cell.angle_alpha   90.00
_cell.angle_beta   90.00
_cell.angle_gamma   90.00
#
_symmetry.space_group_name_H-M   'P 1'
#
loop_
_entity.id
_entity.type
_entity.pdbx_description
1 polymer ?
#
loop_
_entity_poly.entity_id
_entity_poly.type
_entity_poly.pdbx_seq_one_letter_code
_entity_poly.pdbx_strand_id
1 'polypeptide(L)'
;MLPRLDDWDRLRRDLDPLEVAVAAYGPPDRIDVRRLRERQGLTQEAFAAAFGLDLSTLRNWEQGRSEPDRASRSLLRTIATNPAAIREALARTADPTLP
;
A
#
# COMPACT_ATOMS: atom_id res chain seq x y z
N MET A 1 -0.73 7.70 26.96
CA MET A 1 0.63 7.57 26.37
C MET A 1 0.69 6.17 25.77
N LEU A 2 0.73 6.04 24.45
CA LEU A 2 0.83 4.71 23.81
C LEU A 2 2.18 4.09 24.22
N PRO A 3 2.22 2.81 24.63
CA PRO A 3 3.48 2.16 24.98
C PRO A 3 4.42 2.19 23.77
N ARG A 4 5.68 2.58 24.00
CA ARG A 4 6.74 2.45 23.00
C ARG A 4 6.90 0.97 22.67
N LEU A 5 7.02 0.65 21.38
CA LEU A 5 7.21 -0.71 20.82
C LEU A 5 8.61 -1.28 21.15
N ASP A 6 9.08 -1.09 22.38
CA ASP A 6 10.42 -1.55 22.79
C ASP A 6 10.34 -2.98 23.39
N ASP A 7 9.14 -3.46 23.72
CA ASP A 7 8.87 -4.82 24.25
C ASP A 7 8.09 -5.67 23.25
N TRP A 8 8.80 -6.17 22.23
CA TRP A 8 8.24 -7.06 21.21
C TRP A 8 7.76 -8.40 21.79
N ASP A 9 8.33 -8.85 22.90
CA ASP A 9 7.95 -10.11 23.54
C ASP A 9 6.61 -10.00 24.28
N ARG A 10 6.34 -8.85 24.90
CA ARG A 10 5.01 -8.55 25.42
C ARG A 10 3.98 -8.43 24.29
N LEU A 11 4.30 -7.68 23.23
CA LEU A 11 3.38 -7.53 22.09
C LEU A 11 3.06 -8.89 21.45
N ARG A 12 4.07 -9.76 21.30
CA ARG A 12 3.89 -11.13 20.82
C ARG A 12 2.91 -11.90 21.73
N ARG A 13 3.16 -11.93 23.04
CA ARG A 13 2.29 -12.63 24.01
C ARG A 13 0.86 -12.11 24.03
N ASP A 14 0.67 -10.80 23.86
CA ASP A 14 -0.66 -10.20 23.82
C ASP A 14 -1.42 -10.55 22.51
N LEU A 15 -0.69 -10.80 21.41
CA LEU A 15 -1.25 -11.10 20.09
C LEU A 15 -1.33 -12.60 19.75
N ASP A 16 -0.53 -13.46 20.41
CA ASP A 16 -0.55 -14.91 20.23
C ASP A 16 -1.94 -15.53 20.48
N PRO A 17 -2.70 -15.16 21.53
CA PRO A 17 -4.06 -15.65 21.73
C PRO A 17 -5.06 -15.20 20.67
N LEU A 18 -4.74 -14.15 19.91
CA LEU A 18 -5.57 -13.64 18.79
C LEU A 18 -5.20 -14.28 17.45
N GLU A 19 -4.27 -15.25 17.44
CA GLU A 19 -3.71 -15.87 16.24
C GLU A 19 -3.07 -14.86 15.27
N VAL A 20 -2.70 -13.68 15.77
CA VAL A 20 -2.05 -12.63 14.97
C VAL A 20 -0.53 -12.83 15.03
N ALA A 21 0.02 -13.43 13.98
CA ALA A 21 1.46 -13.60 13.85
C ALA A 21 2.17 -12.23 13.72
N VAL A 22 2.82 -11.78 14.79
CA VAL A 22 3.63 -10.57 14.79
C VAL A 22 5.00 -10.87 14.19
N ALA A 23 5.22 -10.44 12.95
CA ALA A 23 6.56 -10.29 12.41
C ALA A 23 6.85 -8.81 12.23
N ALA A 24 7.93 -8.33 12.86
CA ALA A 24 8.40 -6.98 12.67
C ALA A 24 9.01 -6.86 11.27
N TYR A 25 8.20 -6.49 10.28
CA TYR A 25 8.69 -6.21 8.94
C TYR A 25 9.25 -4.79 8.89
N GLY A 26 10.48 -4.65 8.40
CA GLY A 26 11.05 -3.33 8.04
C GLY A 26 10.15 -2.60 7.04
N PRO A 27 10.27 -1.26 6.92
CA PRO A 27 9.56 -0.54 5.88
C PRO A 27 9.94 -1.13 4.51
N PRO A 28 8.98 -1.34 3.59
CA PRO A 28 9.33 -1.80 2.25
C PRO A 28 10.31 -0.82 1.59
N ASP A 29 11.24 -1.37 0.81
CA ASP A 29 12.20 -0.58 0.04
C ASP A 29 11.48 0.46 -0.84
N ARG A 30 12.22 1.51 -1.20
CA ARG A 30 11.76 2.46 -2.22
C ARG A 30 11.38 1.71 -3.50
N ILE A 31 10.26 2.11 -4.09
CA ILE A 31 9.74 1.52 -5.31
C ILE A 31 9.68 2.57 -6.42
N ASP A 32 10.11 2.18 -7.62
CA ASP A 32 9.91 2.99 -8.81
C ASP A 32 8.43 2.89 -9.23
N VAL A 33 7.66 3.90 -8.84
CA VAL A 33 6.21 3.95 -9.05
C VAL A 33 5.88 3.97 -10.55
N ARG A 34 6.68 4.70 -11.34
CA ARG A 34 6.48 4.81 -12.78
C ARG A 34 6.68 3.47 -13.46
N ARG A 35 7.77 2.78 -13.15
CA ARG A 35 8.06 1.45 -13.69
C ARG A 35 7.04 0.41 -13.22
N LEU A 36 6.52 0.53 -12.00
CA LEU A 36 5.40 -0.29 -11.55
C LEU A 36 4.17 -0.08 -12.42
N ARG A 37 3.72 1.17 -12.61
CA ARG A 37 2.58 1.50 -13.45
C ARG A 37 2.76 1.00 -14.89
N GLU A 38 3.92 1.25 -15.48
CA GLU A 38 4.22 0.86 -16.87
C GLU A 38 4.17 -0.66 -17.06
N ARG A 39 4.63 -1.45 -16.07
CA ARG A 39 4.48 -2.92 -16.09
C ARG A 39 3.02 -3.39 -16.07
N GLN A 40 2.11 -2.58 -15.53
CA GLN A 40 0.67 -2.86 -15.57
C GLN A 40 0.03 -2.46 -16.91
N GLY A 41 0.75 -1.79 -17.81
CA GLY A 41 0.21 -1.33 -19.09
C GLY A 41 -0.84 -0.22 -18.95
N LEU A 42 -0.83 0.53 -17.85
CA LEU A 42 -1.85 1.53 -17.53
C LEU A 42 -1.33 2.96 -17.70
N THR A 43 -2.24 3.87 -18.10
CA THR A 43 -2.02 5.32 -17.99
C THR A 43 -1.99 5.74 -16.51
N GLN A 44 -1.53 6.97 -16.22
CA GLN A 44 -1.54 7.48 -14.85
C GLN A 44 -2.95 7.52 -14.28
N GLU A 45 -3.91 7.98 -15.07
CA GLU A 45 -5.33 8.07 -14.73
C GLU A 45 -5.91 6.68 -14.43
N ALA A 46 -5.67 5.71 -15.30
CA ALA A 46 -6.17 4.35 -15.13
C ALA A 46 -5.53 3.64 -13.93
N PHE A 47 -4.23 3.87 -13.68
CA PHE A 47 -3.56 3.31 -12.52
C PHE A 47 -4.06 3.93 -11.21
N ALA A 48 -4.24 5.25 -11.18
CA ALA A 48 -4.79 5.95 -10.04
C ALA A 48 -6.19 5.44 -9.69
N ALA A 49 -7.08 5.36 -10.68
CA ALA A 49 -8.44 4.84 -10.51
C ALA A 49 -8.45 3.36 -10.07
N ALA A 50 -7.67 2.50 -10.74
CA ALA A 50 -7.66 1.05 -10.47
C ALA A 50 -7.18 0.68 -9.06
N PHE A 51 -6.38 1.53 -8.42
CA PHE A 51 -5.77 1.25 -7.13
C PHE A 51 -6.15 2.27 -6.03
N GLY A 52 -7.16 3.12 -6.29
CA GLY A 52 -7.67 4.07 -5.31
C GLY A 52 -6.64 5.12 -4.88
N LEU A 53 -5.77 5.55 -5.80
CA LEU A 53 -4.77 6.59 -5.56
C LEU A 53 -5.28 7.92 -6.11
N ASP A 54 -4.90 9.01 -5.44
CA ASP A 54 -5.05 10.33 -6.03
C ASP A 54 -4.06 10.52 -7.19
N LEU A 55 -4.56 10.99 -8.34
CA LEU A 55 -3.76 11.17 -9.56
C LEU A 55 -2.63 12.20 -9.36
N SER A 56 -2.88 13.27 -8.60
CA SER A 56 -1.86 14.30 -8.34
C SER A 56 -0.72 13.73 -7.49
N THR A 57 -1.05 12.89 -6.52
CA THR A 57 -0.12 12.17 -5.66
C THR A 57 0.73 11.19 -6.46
N LEU A 58 0.11 10.38 -7.34
CA LEU A 58 0.83 9.49 -8.25
C LEU A 58 1.84 10.26 -9.12
N ARG A 59 1.42 11.38 -9.71
CA ARG A 59 2.30 12.24 -10.52
C ARG A 59 3.46 12.81 -9.72
N ASN A 60 3.22 13.27 -8.49
CA ASN A 60 4.28 13.77 -7.62
C ASN A 60 5.33 12.69 -7.32
N TRP A 61 4.90 11.45 -7.09
CA TRP A 61 5.81 10.32 -6.90
C TRP A 61 6.60 9.97 -8.16
N GLU A 62 5.94 9.85 -9.31
CA GLU A 62 6.61 9.52 -10.59
C GLU A 62 7.60 10.60 -11.05
N GLN A 63 7.40 11.85 -10.62
CA GLN A 63 8.29 12.98 -10.92
C GLN A 63 9.33 13.24 -9.82
N GLY A 64 9.29 12.51 -8.71
CA GLY A 64 10.20 12.70 -7.58
C GLY A 64 9.98 14.00 -6.79
N ARG A 65 8.80 14.63 -6.89
CA ARG A 65 8.44 15.83 -6.10
C ARG A 65 8.11 15.48 -4.64
N SER A 66 7.65 14.25 -4.41
CA SER A 66 7.45 13.67 -3.10
C SER A 66 7.71 12.16 -3.16
N GLU A 67 7.73 11.51 -2.00
CA GLU A 67 7.91 10.07 -1.91
C GLU A 67 6.71 9.39 -1.26
N PRO A 68 6.40 8.13 -1.65
CA PRO A 68 5.42 7.34 -0.93
C PRO A 68 5.88 7.12 0.52
N ASP A 69 4.98 7.32 1.46
CA ASP A 69 5.19 7.01 2.87
C ASP A 69 5.21 5.48 3.12
N ARG A 70 5.38 5.05 4.36
CA ARG A 70 5.49 3.61 4.68
C ARG A 70 4.24 2.83 4.27
N ALA A 71 3.05 3.38 4.50
CA ALA A 71 1.79 2.71 4.16
C ALA A 71 1.63 2.61 2.63
N SER A 72 1.92 3.69 1.91
CA SER A 72 1.86 3.73 0.45
C SER A 72 2.87 2.77 -0.18
N ARG A 73 4.09 2.63 0.37
CA ARG A 73 5.07 1.64 -0.11
C ARG A 73 4.56 0.21 0.07
N SER A 74 3.89 -0.09 1.18
CA SER A 74 3.26 -1.40 1.39
C SER A 74 2.18 -1.67 0.34
N LEU A 75 1.29 -0.70 0.08
CA LEU A 75 0.29 -0.81 -0.98
C LEU A 75 0.93 -1.04 -2.35
N LEU A 76 1.92 -0.22 -2.73
CA LEU A 76 2.63 -0.33 -4.00
C LEU A 76 3.37 -1.66 -4.15
N ARG A 77 3.95 -2.18 -3.06
CA ARG A 77 4.55 -3.52 -3.04
C ARG A 77 3.50 -4.60 -3.27
N THR A 78 2.35 -4.50 -2.62
CA THR A 78 1.25 -5.44 -2.82
C THR A 78 0.70 -5.37 -4.25
N ILE A 79 0.58 -4.17 -4.83
CA ILE A 79 0.21 -4.00 -6.26
C ILE A 79 1.25 -4.68 -7.16
N ALA A 80 2.53 -4.56 -6.86
CA ALA A 80 3.60 -5.19 -7.63
C ALA A 80 3.57 -6.73 -7.57
N THR A 81 3.08 -7.32 -6.46
CA THR A 81 3.06 -8.77 -6.26
C THR A 81 1.71 -9.42 -6.58
N ASN A 82 0.61 -8.73 -6.28
CA ASN A 82 -0.75 -9.22 -6.46
C ASN A 82 -1.74 -8.06 -6.73
N PRO A 83 -1.73 -7.50 -7.94
CA PRO A 83 -2.61 -6.38 -8.31
C PRO A 83 -4.08 -6.79 -8.41
N ALA A 84 -4.39 -8.09 -8.55
CA ALA A 84 -5.75 -8.59 -8.59
C ALA A 84 -6.42 -8.46 -7.21
N ALA A 85 -5.72 -8.86 -6.14
CA ALA A 85 -6.25 -8.78 -4.78
C ALA A 85 -6.63 -7.35 -4.36
N ILE A 86 -5.83 -6.35 -4.74
CA ILE A 86 -6.16 -4.95 -4.43
C ILE A 86 -7.42 -4.52 -5.19
N ARG A 87 -7.50 -4.80 -6.50
CA ARG A 87 -8.68 -4.45 -7.31
C ARG A 87 -9.95 -5.11 -6.78
N GLU A 88 -9.87 -6.38 -6.40
CA GLU A 88 -10.99 -7.11 -5.81
C GLU A 88 -11.43 -6.52 -4.47
N ALA A 89 -10.46 -6.16 -3.61
CA ALA A 89 -10.74 -5.52 -2.33
C ALA A 89 -11.46 -4.17 -2.50
N LEU A 90 -11.01 -3.35 -3.46
CA LEU A 90 -11.61 -2.04 -3.74
C LEU A 90 -12.98 -2.15 -4.45
N ALA A 91 -13.17 -3.15 -5.31
CA ALA A 91 -14.44 -3.36 -6.01
C ALA A 91 -15.62 -3.59 -5.06
N ARG A 92 -15.38 -4.17 -3.87
CA ARG A 92 -16.42 -4.37 -2.84
C ARG A 92 -16.86 -3.09 -2.13
N THR A 93 -16.10 -2.02 -2.27
CA THR A 93 -16.35 -0.72 -1.62
C THR A 93 -16.66 0.37 -2.63
N ALA A 94 -16.52 0.09 -3.92
CA ALA A 94 -16.83 1.01 -5.00
C ALA A 94 -18.34 1.32 -5.01
N ASP A 95 -18.67 2.58 -4.76
CA ASP A 95 -19.99 3.13 -5.03
C ASP A 95 -20.16 3.21 -6.56
N PRO A 96 -21.17 2.55 -7.16
CA PRO A 96 -21.40 2.57 -8.60
C PRO A 96 -21.72 3.97 -9.16
N THR A 97 -21.90 4.98 -8.29
CA THR A 97 -22.23 6.36 -8.66
C THR A 97 -21.02 7.31 -8.72
N LEU A 98 -19.81 6.86 -8.38
CA LEU A 98 -18.59 7.66 -8.55
C LEU A 98 -18.09 7.58 -10.01
N PRO A 99 -17.69 8.71 -10.62
CA PRO A 99 -17.29 8.79 -12.02
C PRO A 99 -16.00 8.04 -12.34
#